data_AF-A0A1Z4GNC7-F1
#
_entry.id   AF-A0A1Z4GNC7-F1
#
_cell.length_a   1.000
_cell.length_b   1.000
_cell.length_c   1.000
_cell.angle_alpha   90.00
_cell.angle_beta   90.00
_cell.angle_gamma   90.00
#
_symmetry.space_group_name_H-M   'P 1'
#
loop_
_entity.id
_entity.type
_entity.pdbx_description
1 polymer ?
#
loop_
_entity_poly.entity_id
_entity_poly.type
_entity_poly.pdbx_seq_one_letter_code
_entity_poly.pdbx_strand_id
1 'polypeptide(L)'
;MHKSSNYYRIICNCLLVAVLASCSAWRLPELKGGNFVFGSNVTPIEKIPTKPDKPTTVYIQGKVEKQVPLMKQWAYQINDSTGKIWVITNQKNLQQGTQVVLKGKVSYKSIPIAGQDFGEVYITEE
;
A
#
# COMPACT_ATOMS: atom_id res chain seq x y z
N MET A 1 -13.80 -15.01 -64.86
CA MET A 1 -12.73 -14.31 -64.10
C MET A 1 -13.33 -13.86 -62.75
N HIS A 2 -13.30 -14.73 -61.74
CA HIS A 2 -13.83 -14.42 -60.40
C HIS A 2 -13.04 -15.24 -59.37
N LYS A 3 -12.02 -14.65 -58.74
CA LYS A 3 -11.24 -15.28 -57.67
C LYS A 3 -11.02 -14.25 -56.57
N SER A 4 -12.06 -13.98 -55.79
CA SER A 4 -12.01 -13.00 -54.70
C SER A 4 -12.92 -13.41 -53.53
N SER A 5 -12.58 -14.51 -52.85
CA SER A 5 -13.23 -14.88 -51.58
C SER A 5 -12.23 -15.41 -50.54
N ASN A 6 -11.20 -16.15 -50.98
CA ASN A 6 -10.16 -16.65 -50.06
C ASN A 6 -9.14 -15.59 -49.63
N TYR A 7 -9.00 -14.47 -50.35
CA TYR A 7 -8.01 -13.45 -50.03
C TYR A 7 -8.36 -12.69 -48.73
N TYR A 8 -9.63 -12.30 -48.56
CA TYR A 8 -10.11 -11.63 -47.36
C TYR A 8 -10.11 -12.53 -46.11
N ARG A 9 -10.35 -13.83 -46.28
CA ARG A 9 -10.27 -14.81 -45.17
C ARG A 9 -8.83 -15.00 -44.69
N ILE A 10 -7.86 -15.00 -45.61
CA ILE A 10 -6.43 -15.08 -45.29
C ILE A 10 -5.96 -13.79 -44.60
N ILE A 11 -6.38 -12.63 -45.09
CA ILE A 11 -6.05 -11.33 -44.46
C ILE A 11 -6.62 -11.22 -43.05
N CYS A 12 -7.86 -11.66 -42.83
CA CYS A 12 -8.52 -11.58 -41.53
C CYS A 12 -7.89 -12.54 -40.49
N ASN A 13 -7.43 -13.72 -40.93
CA ASN A 13 -6.71 -14.66 -40.06
C ASN A 13 -5.27 -14.20 -39.74
N CYS A 14 -4.57 -13.55 -40.68
CA CYS A 14 -3.25 -12.98 -40.41
C CYS A 14 -3.30 -11.80 -39.42
N LEU A 15 -4.38 -11.00 -39.43
CA LEU A 15 -4.59 -9.92 -38.46
C LEU A 15 -4.85 -10.43 -37.04
N LEU A 16 -5.51 -11.57 -36.86
CA LEU A 16 -5.79 -12.15 -35.53
C LEU A 16 -4.55 -12.77 -34.86
N VAL A 17 -3.61 -13.33 -35.62
CA VAL A 17 -2.40 -13.96 -35.06
C VAL A 17 -1.33 -12.93 -34.68
N ALA A 18 -1.30 -11.76 -35.33
CA ALA A 18 -0.38 -10.68 -34.99
C ALA A 18 -0.66 -10.03 -33.62
N VAL A 19 -1.89 -10.15 -33.10
CA VAL A 19 -2.25 -9.66 -31.76
C VAL A 19 -1.76 -10.61 -30.65
N LEU A 20 -1.60 -11.90 -30.93
CA LEU A 20 -1.18 -12.91 -29.95
C LEU A 20 0.35 -13.14 -29.91
N ALA A 21 1.10 -12.56 -30.85
CA ALA A 21 2.56 -12.66 -30.92
C ALA A 21 3.30 -11.44 -30.36
N SER A 22 2.61 -10.51 -29.68
CA SER A 22 3.24 -9.48 -28.83
C SER A 22 3.17 -9.86 -27.35
N CYS A 23 3.63 -11.05 -27.02
CA CYS A 23 4.00 -11.40 -25.64
C CYS A 23 5.45 -11.89 -25.60
N SER A 24 6.34 -11.12 -26.22
CA SER A 24 7.77 -11.22 -25.95
C SER A 24 8.38 -9.85 -26.23
N ALA A 25 9.06 -9.31 -25.22
CA ALA A 25 9.74 -8.01 -25.22
C ALA A 25 8.89 -6.75 -24.95
N TRP A 26 7.77 -6.84 -24.22
CA TRP A 26 7.49 -5.75 -23.30
C TRP A 26 8.40 -5.99 -22.10
N ARG A 27 9.60 -5.40 -22.16
CA ARG A 27 10.29 -5.05 -20.92
C ARG A 27 9.31 -4.12 -20.21
N LEU A 28 8.49 -4.72 -19.34
CA LEU A 28 7.83 -3.98 -18.29
C LEU A 28 8.92 -3.08 -17.70
N PRO A 29 8.73 -1.75 -17.68
CA PRO A 29 9.57 -0.94 -16.83
C PRO A 29 9.52 -1.63 -15.48
N GLU A 30 10.67 -1.88 -14.87
CA GLU A 30 10.74 -2.14 -13.44
C GLU A 30 9.74 -1.18 -12.81
N LEU A 31 8.65 -1.70 -12.23
CA LEU A 31 7.70 -0.89 -11.49
C LEU A 31 8.46 -0.44 -10.24
N LYS A 32 9.25 0.61 -10.46
CA LYS A 32 10.07 1.28 -9.47
C LYS A 32 9.09 2.08 -8.64
N GLY A 33 8.44 1.39 -7.70
CA GLY A 33 7.66 1.94 -6.59
C GLY A 33 6.90 3.22 -6.93
N GLY A 34 6.07 3.19 -7.97
CA GLY A 34 5.13 4.29 -8.20
C GLY A 34 4.22 4.40 -6.99
N ASN A 35 4.07 5.60 -6.44
CA ASN A 35 3.17 5.90 -5.32
C ASN A 35 1.73 5.61 -5.73
N PHE A 36 1.29 4.36 -5.65
CA PHE A 36 -0.09 3.98 -5.94
C PHE A 36 -0.97 4.43 -4.77
N VAL A 37 -1.62 5.58 -4.90
CA VAL A 37 -2.64 6.02 -3.94
C VAL A 37 -3.92 5.22 -4.19
N PHE A 38 -4.05 4.09 -3.48
CA PHE A 38 -5.24 3.25 -3.56
C PHE A 38 -6.29 3.74 -2.56
N GLY A 39 -7.20 4.59 -3.04
CA GLY A 39 -8.45 4.94 -2.36
C GLY A 39 -8.58 6.42 -2.01
N SER A 40 -9.75 7.00 -2.28
CA SER A 40 -10.14 8.37 -1.91
C SER A 40 -10.36 8.58 -0.40
N ASN A 41 -9.95 7.62 0.44
CA ASN A 41 -10.20 7.61 1.88
C ASN A 41 -8.93 7.37 2.72
N VAL A 42 -7.76 7.71 2.19
CA VAL A 42 -6.51 7.69 2.98
C VAL A 42 -6.46 8.92 3.88
N THR A 43 -6.26 8.70 5.17
CA THR A 43 -6.06 9.73 6.19
C THR A 43 -4.56 10.07 6.27
N PRO A 44 -4.15 11.33 6.02
CA PRO A 44 -2.79 11.78 6.30
C PRO A 44 -2.43 11.57 7.78
N ILE A 45 -1.23 11.10 8.07
CA ILE A 45 -0.77 10.81 9.44
C ILE A 45 -0.83 12.06 10.31
N GLU A 46 -0.50 13.24 9.78
CA GLU A 46 -0.60 14.52 10.51
C GLU A 46 -2.02 14.84 11.00
N LYS A 47 -3.06 14.30 10.34
CA LYS A 47 -4.46 14.53 10.69
C LYS A 47 -4.98 13.55 11.73
N ILE A 48 -4.18 12.56 12.13
CA ILE A 48 -4.54 11.63 13.19
C ILE A 48 -4.43 12.36 14.53
N PRO A 49 -5.51 12.45 15.33
CA PRO A 49 -5.48 13.12 16.63
C PRO A 49 -4.43 12.50 17.55
N THR A 50 -3.61 13.32 18.19
CA THR A 50 -2.60 12.86 19.15
C THR A 50 -3.23 12.16 20.37
N LYS A 51 -4.47 12.53 20.71
CA LYS A 51 -5.28 11.87 21.74
C LYS A 51 -6.70 11.66 21.18
N PRO A 52 -7.02 10.47 20.66
CA PRO A 52 -8.35 10.18 20.16
C PRO A 52 -9.33 9.97 21.32
N ASP A 53 -10.38 10.78 21.39
CA ASP A 53 -11.44 10.65 22.41
C ASP A 53 -12.41 9.50 22.13
N LYS A 54 -12.40 8.98 20.89
CA LYS A 54 -13.29 7.92 20.41
C LYS A 54 -12.52 6.92 19.55
N PRO A 55 -12.90 5.62 19.59
CA PRO A 55 -12.31 4.62 18.71
C PRO A 55 -12.59 5.00 17.25
N THR A 56 -11.52 5.25 16.49
CA THR A 56 -11.59 5.68 15.09
C THR A 56 -10.76 4.72 14.25
N THR A 57 -11.36 4.18 13.20
CA THR A 57 -10.66 3.36 12.20
C THR A 57 -10.20 4.26 11.06
N VAL A 58 -8.93 4.15 10.68
CA VAL A 58 -8.34 4.94 9.60
C VAL A 58 -7.68 4.02 8.57
N TYR A 59 -7.60 4.52 7.34
CA TYR A 59 -6.73 3.98 6.31
C TYR A 59 -5.54 4.91 6.18
N ILE A 60 -4.33 4.37 6.27
CA ILE A 60 -3.11 5.13 6.05
C ILE A 60 -2.33 4.52 4.91
N GLN A 61 -1.53 5.33 4.25
CA GLN A 61 -0.62 4.89 3.21
C GLN A 61 0.73 5.54 3.41
N GLY A 62 1.78 4.74 3.42
CA GLY A 62 3.13 5.28 3.54
C GLY A 62 4.19 4.23 3.31
N LYS A 63 5.44 4.65 3.48
CA LYS A 63 6.63 3.82 3.34
C LYS A 63 7.02 3.23 4.68
N VAL A 64 7.36 1.94 4.70
CA VAL A 64 7.90 1.29 5.89
C VAL A 64 9.32 1.80 6.13
N GLU A 65 9.55 2.50 7.26
CA GLU A 65 10.87 3.01 7.63
C GLU A 65 11.61 2.10 8.61
N LYS A 66 10.89 1.52 9.58
CA LYS A 66 11.45 0.66 10.62
C LYS A 66 10.54 -0.52 10.88
N GLN A 67 11.14 -1.59 11.39
CA GLN A 67 10.45 -2.81 11.78
C GLN A 67 10.98 -3.25 13.14
N VAL A 68 10.08 -3.64 14.03
CA VAL A 68 10.43 -4.17 15.34
C VAL A 68 9.60 -5.45 15.58
N PRO A 69 10.25 -6.62 15.68
CA PRO A 69 9.54 -7.85 16.07
C PRO A 69 9.09 -7.74 17.54
N LEU A 70 7.83 -8.08 17.80
CA LEU A 70 7.27 -8.25 19.14
C LEU A 70 7.05 -9.74 19.42
N MET A 71 6.63 -10.10 20.64
CA MET A 71 6.43 -11.51 21.02
C MET A 71 5.45 -12.27 20.12
N LYS A 72 4.36 -11.63 19.68
CA LYS A 72 3.32 -12.25 18.84
C LYS A 72 2.97 -11.44 17.58
N GLN A 73 3.46 -10.22 17.49
CA GLN A 73 3.08 -9.22 16.50
C GLN A 73 4.33 -8.51 15.98
N TRP A 74 4.13 -7.59 15.05
CA TRP A 74 5.17 -6.70 14.54
C TRP A 74 4.73 -5.26 14.70
N ALA A 75 5.68 -4.39 15.03
CA ALA A 75 5.50 -2.96 14.97
C ALA A 75 6.27 -2.41 13.76
N TYR A 76 5.57 -1.70 12.88
CA TYR A 76 6.16 -1.05 11.72
C TYR A 76 6.00 0.46 11.86
N GLN A 77 7.07 1.21 11.62
CA GLN A 77 6.98 2.66 11.50
C GLN A 77 6.67 3.01 10.05
N ILE A 78 5.56 3.68 9.83
CA ILE A 78 5.08 4.09 8.50
C ILE A 78 5.25 5.61 8.37
N ASN A 79 5.81 6.05 7.26
CA ASN A 79 5.99 7.46 6.92
C ASN A 79 5.23 7.79 5.62
N ASP A 80 4.30 8.75 5.66
CA ASP A 80 3.48 9.19 4.51
C ASP A 80 3.87 10.57 3.95
N SER A 81 5.04 11.09 4.33
CA SER A 81 5.55 12.47 4.14
C SER A 81 4.93 13.55 5.04
N THR A 82 3.72 13.34 5.57
CA THR A 82 3.08 14.26 6.52
C THR A 82 3.46 13.95 7.97
N GLY A 83 3.75 12.68 8.25
CA GLY A 83 4.17 12.26 9.58
C GLY A 83 4.66 10.82 9.62
N LYS A 84 4.96 10.37 10.83
CA LYS A 84 5.34 8.99 11.13
C LYS A 84 4.41 8.43 12.18
N ILE A 85 3.99 7.18 12.01
CA ILE A 85 3.17 6.49 13.00
C ILE A 85 3.57 5.03 13.12
N TRP A 86 3.46 4.49 14.34
CA TRP A 86 3.63 3.07 14.59
C TRP A 86 2.34 2.31 14.30
N VAL A 87 2.46 1.20 13.56
CA VAL A 87 1.38 0.26 13.31
C VAL A 87 1.74 -1.10 13.89
N ILE A 88 0.90 -1.59 14.81
CA ILE A 88 1.01 -2.92 15.40
C ILE A 88 0.09 -3.87 14.64
N THR A 89 0.63 -4.95 14.09
CA THR A 89 -0.08 -5.86 13.19
C THR A 89 0.46 -7.28 13.31
N ASN A 90 -0.35 -8.28 12.91
CA ASN A 90 0.11 -9.66 12.76
C ASN A 90 0.74 -9.90 11.37
N GLN A 91 0.61 -8.95 10.44
CA GLN A 91 1.24 -9.02 9.13
C GLN A 91 2.75 -9.07 9.27
N LYS A 92 3.35 -10.07 8.63
CA LYS A 92 4.80 -10.29 8.61
C LYS A 92 5.37 -9.81 7.29
N ASN A 93 6.69 -9.61 7.27
CA ASN A 93 7.45 -9.37 6.05
C ASN A 93 7.09 -8.07 5.30
N LEU A 94 6.58 -7.04 5.98
CA LEU A 94 6.48 -5.71 5.38
C LEU A 94 7.87 -5.11 5.24
N GLN A 95 8.50 -5.29 4.08
CA GLN A 95 9.90 -4.91 3.86
C GLN A 95 10.16 -3.42 4.04
N GLN A 96 11.31 -3.07 4.62
CA GLN A 96 11.72 -1.69 4.77
C GLN A 96 11.91 -1.06 3.40
N GLY A 97 11.38 0.14 3.23
CA GLY A 97 11.40 0.87 1.97
C GLY A 97 10.18 0.62 1.08
N THR A 98 9.32 -0.34 1.40
CA THR A 98 8.12 -0.66 0.62
C THR A 98 6.97 0.28 0.95
N GLN A 99 6.23 0.69 -0.07
CA GLN A 99 4.97 1.43 0.08
C GLN A 99 3.85 0.46 0.47
N VAL A 100 3.12 0.78 1.54
CA VAL A 100 2.03 -0.06 2.07
C VAL A 100 0.78 0.79 2.31
N VAL A 101 -0.38 0.14 2.24
CA VAL A 101 -1.68 0.70 2.68
C VAL A 101 -2.18 -0.17 3.83
N LEU A 102 -2.47 0.45 4.97
CA LEU A 102 -2.85 -0.25 6.19
C LEU A 102 -4.15 0.35 6.73
N LYS A 103 -5.05 -0.52 7.20
CA LYS A 103 -6.27 -0.16 7.90
C LYS A 103 -6.13 -0.56 9.36
N GLY A 104 -6.54 0.31 10.27
CA GLY A 104 -6.56 -0.06 11.68
C GLY A 104 -7.20 0.98 12.59
N LYS A 105 -7.32 0.62 13.87
CA LYS A 105 -7.89 1.44 14.92
C LYS A 105 -6.81 2.32 15.54
N VAL A 106 -7.07 3.62 15.61
CA VAL A 106 -6.21 4.59 16.29
C VAL A 106 -6.36 4.41 17.79
N SER A 107 -5.24 4.36 18.51
CA SER A 107 -5.16 4.21 19.96
C SER A 107 -4.07 5.10 20.53
N TYR A 108 -4.22 5.52 21.79
CA TYR A 108 -3.19 6.25 22.52
C TYR A 108 -2.71 5.42 23.70
N LYS A 109 -1.39 5.34 23.89
CA LYS A 109 -0.79 4.68 25.05
C LYS A 109 -0.13 5.73 25.93
N SER A 110 -0.72 6.01 27.09
CA SER A 110 -0.11 6.88 28.10
C SER A 110 1.14 6.24 28.69
N ILE A 111 2.18 7.06 28.89
CA ILE A 111 3.43 6.71 29.55
C ILE A 111 3.75 7.82 30.57
N PRO A 112 3.13 7.78 31.76
CA PRO A 112 3.34 8.80 32.78
C PRO A 112 4.71 8.61 33.46
N ILE A 113 5.56 9.64 33.39
CA ILE A 113 6.87 9.71 34.06
C ILE A 113 6.93 11.03 34.81
N ALA A 114 7.16 10.98 36.13
CA ALA A 114 7.26 12.16 36.99
C ALA A 114 6.08 13.16 36.86
N GLY A 115 4.86 12.65 36.62
CA GLY A 115 3.66 13.48 36.45
C GLY A 115 3.45 14.06 35.05
N GLN A 116 4.36 13.81 34.11
CA GLN A 116 4.22 14.17 32.71
C GLN A 116 3.94 12.93 31.85
N ASP A 117 2.99 13.04 30.92
CA ASP A 117 2.62 11.95 30.02
C ASP A 117 3.44 12.02 28.72
N PHE A 118 4.28 11.02 28.49
CA PHE A 118 5.09 10.82 27.28
C PHE A 118 4.47 9.79 26.33
N GLY A 119 3.15 9.63 26.41
CA GLY A 119 2.43 8.70 25.56
C GLY A 119 2.44 9.08 24.09
N GLU A 120 2.18 8.08 23.25
CA GLU A 120 2.12 8.23 21.78
C GLU A 120 0.85 7.62 21.21
N VAL A 121 0.42 8.18 20.07
CA VAL A 121 -0.64 7.62 19.24
C VAL A 121 -0.06 6.54 18.31
N TYR A 122 -0.80 5.44 18.16
CA TYR A 122 -0.43 4.31 17.32
C TYR A 122 -1.68 3.68 16.70
N ILE A 123 -1.47 2.83 15.69
CA ILE A 123 -2.55 2.08 15.03
C ILE A 123 -2.39 0.60 15.35
N THR A 124 -3.50 -0.07 15.63
CA THR A 124 -3.56 -1.54 15.68
C THR A 124 -4.40 -2.05 14.53
N GLU A 125 -3.90 -3.06 13.81
CA GLU A 125 -4.67 -3.75 12.77
C GLU A 125 -5.98 -4.33 13.34
N GLU A 126 -7.04 -4.29 12.51
CA GLU A 126 -8.32 -4.96 12.78
C GLU A 126 -8.38 -6.34 12.12
#